data_AF-A0A1C4BTR2-F1
#
_entry.id   AF-A0A1C4BTR2-F1
#
_cell.length_a   1.000
_cell.length_b   1.000
_cell.length_c   1.000
_cell.angle_alpha   90.00
_cell.angle_beta   90.00
_cell.angle_gamma   90.00
#
_symmetry.space_group_name_H-M   'P 1'
#
loop_
_entity.id
_entity.type
_entity.pdbx_description
1 polymer ?
#
loop_
_entity_poly.entity_id
_entity_poly.type
_entity_poly.pdbx_seq_one_letter_code
_entity_poly.pdbx_strand_id
1 'polypeptide(L)'
;TNPSSAANPISLPYVGSNLGHITMVVPSSQSSISMNDLVVQGNWEDDDGDGQGTNGVTASGSISVSFTDKDGNTVNRSDALDICNAPYRVRLISTGGSLTTQYGVPRSSNFGGAMVDYYINPYNTVARVCYARPNLLMGGTTIHSNDEPRFAGSANIWSPVKGFLTQSTSSSSYDQNFPTTGADGLYFDLDIGGVDGSQLTWSVVTNGSISATVSWIKPRSGSFTAPDGNILQADEWIRDKSSYVTRVMLRGPRASSNQIDSDSPSRLSVPSLPQTFELVGRDGRGNEVRYGFVLKQWFVHSGVSERNQFNLSSWCRNLGYRIAKVNDLTNAVCSGWHSGYWCQGAVGATPSSGFNGYQRHIGAGFFTEWGVMYIYADVGFADHFYWTSDVAGSTSFVVSSANGGVSSHGVFIHNYAVCTAP
;
A
#
# COMPACT_ATOMS: atom_id res chain seq x y z
N THR A 1 6.34 -33.90 9.95
CA THR A 1 5.27 -33.08 9.36
C THR A 1 5.68 -31.63 9.42
N ASN A 2 5.39 -30.83 8.38
CA ASN A 2 5.74 -29.41 8.31
C ASN A 2 4.64 -28.57 8.99
N PRO A 3 4.89 -27.91 10.14
CA PRO A 3 3.88 -27.10 10.83
C PRO A 3 3.83 -25.65 10.32
N SER A 4 4.68 -25.27 9.35
CA SER A 4 4.76 -23.88 8.89
C SER A 4 3.58 -23.50 8.00
N SER A 5 3.19 -22.24 8.09
CA SER A 5 2.17 -21.62 7.22
C SER A 5 2.51 -20.14 7.02
N ALA A 6 1.79 -19.46 6.13
CA ALA A 6 1.96 -18.01 5.96
C ALA A 6 1.68 -17.24 7.27
N ALA A 7 0.78 -17.74 8.12
CA ALA A 7 0.48 -17.14 9.42
C ALA A 7 1.45 -17.58 10.54
N ASN A 8 2.16 -18.70 10.35
CA ASN A 8 3.12 -19.25 11.31
C ASN A 8 4.40 -19.72 10.60
N PRO A 9 5.22 -18.79 10.08
CA PRO A 9 6.44 -19.11 9.35
C PRO A 9 7.59 -19.51 10.28
N ILE A 10 8.55 -20.26 9.73
CA ILE A 10 9.82 -20.60 10.38
C ILE A 10 10.72 -19.37 10.34
N SER A 11 11.25 -18.93 11.49
CA SER A 11 12.22 -17.83 11.53
C SER A 11 13.63 -18.37 11.34
N LEU A 12 14.40 -17.80 10.41
CA LEU A 12 15.81 -18.14 10.23
C LEU A 12 16.62 -17.76 11.48
N PRO A 13 17.67 -18.52 11.87
CA PRO A 13 18.60 -18.13 12.93
C PRO A 13 19.61 -17.05 12.45
N TYR A 14 20.28 -16.37 13.40
CA TYR A 14 21.15 -15.18 13.31
C TYR A 14 22.03 -14.99 12.06
N VAL A 15 22.39 -16.08 11.38
CA VAL A 15 23.32 -16.08 10.24
C VAL A 15 22.61 -15.94 8.89
N GLY A 16 21.29 -16.11 8.81
CA GLY A 16 20.50 -16.16 7.57
C GLY A 16 20.10 -14.81 6.98
N SER A 17 20.98 -14.11 6.25
CA SER A 17 20.59 -12.94 5.45
C SER A 17 19.83 -13.30 4.16
N ASN A 18 19.86 -14.59 3.77
CA ASN A 18 19.26 -15.12 2.55
C ASN A 18 18.80 -16.59 2.73
N LEU A 19 18.04 -17.11 1.77
CA LEU A 19 17.53 -18.49 1.77
C LEU A 19 18.63 -19.53 1.49
N GLY A 20 19.82 -19.09 1.07
CA GLY A 20 20.98 -19.92 0.77
C GLY A 20 21.58 -20.59 2.00
N HIS A 21 21.32 -20.05 3.19
CA HIS A 21 21.73 -20.66 4.46
C HIS A 21 20.81 -21.79 4.94
N ILE A 22 19.70 -22.04 4.24
CA ILE A 22 18.85 -23.20 4.54
C ILE A 22 19.45 -24.43 3.85
N THR A 23 19.91 -25.39 4.64
CA THR A 23 20.37 -26.69 4.14
C THR A 23 19.22 -27.43 3.50
N MET A 24 19.38 -27.84 2.25
CA MET A 24 18.39 -28.61 1.48
C MET A 24 19.08 -29.69 0.67
N VAL A 25 18.32 -30.70 0.25
CA VAL A 25 18.77 -31.76 -0.67
C VAL A 25 19.16 -31.21 -2.05
N VAL A 26 18.49 -30.15 -2.50
CA VAL A 26 18.84 -29.45 -3.74
C VAL A 26 20.02 -28.49 -3.46
N PRO A 27 21.20 -28.67 -4.09
CA PRO A 27 22.38 -27.84 -3.86
C PRO A 27 22.10 -26.34 -4.05
N SER A 28 22.83 -25.49 -3.33
CA SER A 28 22.60 -24.02 -3.33
C SER A 28 22.75 -23.38 -4.72
N SER A 29 23.61 -23.94 -5.58
CA SER A 29 23.88 -23.49 -6.95
C SER A 29 22.90 -24.01 -8.01
N GLN A 30 21.90 -24.81 -7.62
CA GLN A 30 20.97 -25.47 -8.54
C GLN A 30 19.52 -25.28 -8.09
N SER A 31 18.60 -25.37 -9.05
CA SER A 31 17.15 -25.37 -8.81
C SER A 31 16.53 -26.76 -8.84
N SER A 32 17.31 -27.79 -9.23
CA SER A 32 16.89 -29.19 -9.19
C SER A 32 18.07 -30.14 -9.01
N ILE A 33 17.78 -31.36 -8.55
CA ILE A 33 18.70 -32.48 -8.46
C ILE A 33 17.99 -33.75 -8.93
N SER A 34 18.68 -34.63 -9.66
CA SER A 34 18.08 -35.91 -10.07
C SER A 34 18.06 -36.89 -8.89
N MET A 35 17.07 -37.78 -8.85
CA MET A 35 17.03 -38.84 -7.82
C MET A 35 18.26 -39.75 -7.93
N ASN A 36 18.78 -39.94 -9.14
CA ASN A 36 19.98 -40.74 -9.36
C ASN A 36 21.21 -40.11 -8.72
N ASP A 37 21.35 -38.78 -8.76
CA ASP A 37 22.45 -38.09 -8.08
C ASP A 37 22.37 -38.27 -6.57
N LEU A 38 21.17 -38.34 -6.00
CA LEU A 38 20.97 -38.61 -4.57
C LEU A 38 21.41 -40.02 -4.19
N VAL A 39 21.15 -41.00 -5.06
CA VAL A 39 21.64 -42.37 -4.90
C VAL A 39 23.17 -42.41 -4.95
N VAL A 40 23.79 -41.72 -5.92
CA VAL A 40 25.25 -41.61 -6.04
C VAL A 40 25.88 -40.93 -4.81
N GLN A 41 25.17 -39.99 -4.18
CA GLN A 41 25.59 -39.32 -2.94
C GLN A 41 25.39 -40.19 -1.67
N GLY A 42 24.82 -41.39 -1.79
CA GLY A 42 24.59 -42.29 -0.66
C GLY A 42 23.34 -41.98 0.16
N ASN A 43 22.38 -41.21 -0.37
CA ASN A 43 21.10 -40.94 0.29
C ASN A 43 20.08 -42.09 0.09
N TRP A 44 20.53 -43.33 0.30
CA TRP A 44 19.71 -44.54 0.19
C TRP A 44 20.27 -45.62 1.13
N GLU A 45 19.43 -46.58 1.46
CA GLU A 45 19.77 -47.73 2.30
C GLU A 45 19.21 -48.99 1.63
N ASP A 46 19.92 -50.10 1.82
CA ASP A 46 19.59 -51.40 1.26
C ASP A 46 19.96 -52.48 2.29
N ASP A 47 18.94 -53.22 2.72
CA ASP A 47 18.99 -54.15 3.85
C ASP A 47 19.65 -55.48 3.47
N ASP A 48 19.58 -55.91 2.20
CA ASP A 48 20.10 -57.21 1.74
C ASP A 48 21.36 -57.10 0.87
N GLY A 49 21.73 -55.87 0.47
CA GLY A 49 23.01 -55.53 -0.15
C GLY A 49 23.07 -55.77 -1.65
N ASP A 50 21.95 -56.06 -2.30
CA ASP A 50 21.88 -56.33 -3.74
C ASP A 50 21.98 -55.07 -4.62
N GLY A 51 21.91 -53.89 -4.01
CA GLY A 51 22.05 -52.59 -4.62
C GLY A 51 23.48 -52.04 -4.60
N GLN A 52 24.44 -52.72 -3.98
CA GLN A 52 25.81 -52.23 -3.80
C GLN A 52 26.75 -52.56 -4.98
N GLY A 53 27.64 -51.63 -5.35
CA GLY A 53 28.72 -51.85 -6.33
C GLY A 53 28.46 -51.30 -7.75
N THR A 54 29.24 -51.79 -8.73
CA THR A 54 29.34 -51.22 -10.10
C THR A 54 28.06 -51.33 -10.95
N ASN A 55 27.03 -52.03 -10.47
CA ASN A 55 25.70 -52.16 -11.08
C ASN A 55 24.58 -51.94 -10.05
N GLY A 56 24.78 -50.95 -9.17
CA GLY A 56 23.89 -50.67 -8.04
C GLY A 56 22.53 -50.08 -8.42
N VAL A 57 21.81 -49.58 -7.40
CA VAL A 57 20.51 -48.92 -7.56
C VAL A 57 20.60 -47.78 -8.57
N THR A 58 19.60 -47.70 -9.45
CA THR A 58 19.35 -46.52 -10.30
C THR A 58 17.99 -45.91 -9.94
N ALA A 59 17.89 -44.59 -10.02
CA ALA A 59 16.66 -43.88 -9.70
C ALA A 59 16.23 -42.97 -10.85
N SER A 60 14.92 -42.94 -11.14
CA SER A 60 14.32 -41.98 -12.05
C SER A 60 13.61 -40.86 -11.29
N GLY A 61 13.45 -39.71 -11.93
CA GLY A 61 12.79 -38.54 -11.34
C GLY A 61 13.76 -37.49 -10.78
N SER A 62 13.20 -36.45 -10.18
CA SER A 62 13.97 -35.30 -9.67
C SER A 62 13.25 -34.57 -8.54
N ILE A 63 14.03 -33.84 -7.75
CA ILE A 63 13.53 -32.86 -6.78
C ILE A 63 13.90 -31.47 -7.28
N SER A 64 12.94 -30.55 -7.31
CA SER A 64 13.15 -29.14 -7.68
C SER A 64 12.72 -28.22 -6.54
N VAL A 65 13.37 -27.05 -6.47
CA VAL A 65 13.08 -25.99 -5.49
C VAL A 65 12.81 -24.67 -6.19
N SER A 66 11.84 -23.92 -5.67
CA SER A 66 11.57 -22.53 -6.09
C SER A 66 11.28 -21.66 -4.87
N PHE A 67 11.54 -20.36 -5.01
CA PHE A 67 11.42 -19.39 -3.93
C PHE A 67 10.58 -18.21 -4.41
N THR A 68 9.60 -17.81 -3.59
CA THR A 68 8.85 -16.58 -3.82
C THR A 68 8.73 -15.76 -2.54
N ASP A 69 8.56 -14.44 -2.66
CA ASP A 69 8.14 -13.59 -1.55
C ASP A 69 6.64 -13.76 -1.22
N LYS A 70 6.14 -12.98 -0.25
CA LYS A 70 4.72 -12.97 0.17
C LYS A 70 3.75 -12.56 -0.95
N ASP A 71 4.25 -11.82 -1.93
CA ASP A 71 3.49 -11.30 -3.06
C ASP A 71 3.56 -12.23 -4.28
N GLY A 72 4.35 -13.30 -4.19
CA GLY A 72 4.51 -14.31 -5.24
C GLY A 72 5.60 -13.99 -6.26
N ASN A 73 6.39 -12.93 -6.07
CA ASN A 73 7.52 -12.62 -6.93
C ASN A 73 8.62 -13.66 -6.72
N THR A 74 9.25 -14.10 -7.80
CA THR A 74 10.40 -15.01 -7.73
C THR A 74 11.57 -14.31 -7.06
N VAL A 75 12.19 -15.00 -6.11
CA VAL A 75 13.42 -14.53 -5.43
C VAL A 75 14.53 -15.55 -5.61
N ASN A 76 15.77 -15.08 -5.64
CA ASN A 76 16.92 -15.97 -5.66
C ASN A 76 17.29 -16.40 -4.25
N ARG A 77 17.93 -17.56 -4.16
CA ARG A 77 18.43 -18.09 -2.89
C ARG A 77 19.42 -17.14 -2.20
N SER A 78 20.16 -16.36 -2.99
CA SER A 78 21.18 -15.41 -2.55
C SER A 78 20.65 -14.02 -2.21
N ASP A 79 19.38 -13.72 -2.55
CA ASP A 79 18.83 -12.39 -2.36
C ASP A 79 18.71 -12.06 -0.86
N ALA A 80 18.99 -10.81 -0.52
CA ALA A 80 18.80 -10.32 0.85
C ALA A 80 17.31 -10.35 1.19
N LEU A 81 16.98 -10.90 2.35
CA LEU A 81 15.60 -10.98 2.81
C LEU A 81 15.17 -9.71 3.51
N ASP A 82 13.97 -9.26 3.19
CA ASP A 82 13.29 -8.14 3.82
C ASP A 82 12.00 -8.64 4.49
N ILE A 83 11.77 -8.23 5.73
CA ILE A 83 10.54 -8.53 6.46
C ILE A 83 9.29 -8.01 5.76
N CYS A 84 9.42 -6.96 4.95
CA CYS A 84 8.35 -6.40 4.14
C CYS A 84 7.99 -7.24 2.93
N ASN A 85 8.81 -8.24 2.60
CA ASN A 85 8.56 -9.23 1.56
C ASN A 85 8.28 -10.62 2.17
N ALA A 86 8.34 -10.74 3.49
CA ALA A 86 8.13 -11.99 4.23
C ALA A 86 6.64 -12.21 4.58
N PRO A 87 6.19 -13.47 4.76
CA PRO A 87 6.98 -14.69 4.69
C PRO A 87 7.33 -15.09 3.26
N TYR A 88 8.53 -15.60 3.09
CA TYR A 88 9.00 -16.21 1.85
C TYR A 88 8.49 -17.64 1.75
N ARG A 89 8.05 -18.06 0.58
CA ARG A 89 7.64 -19.44 0.29
C ARG A 89 8.77 -20.19 -0.40
N VAL A 90 9.26 -21.24 0.24
CA VAL A 90 10.16 -22.25 -0.33
C VAL A 90 9.32 -23.44 -0.76
N ARG A 91 9.22 -23.68 -2.07
CA ARG A 91 8.44 -24.78 -2.63
C ARG A 91 9.36 -25.89 -3.13
N LEU A 92 9.19 -27.08 -2.58
CA LEU A 92 9.88 -28.30 -3.02
C LEU A 92 8.88 -29.20 -3.78
N ILE A 93 9.28 -29.66 -4.96
CA ILE A 93 8.49 -30.56 -5.81
C ILE A 93 9.35 -31.78 -6.14
N SER A 94 8.89 -32.96 -5.74
CA SER A 94 9.42 -34.24 -6.22
C SER A 94 8.54 -34.74 -7.35
N THR A 95 9.14 -35.12 -8.47
CA THR A 95 8.42 -35.95 -9.46
C THR A 95 8.18 -37.34 -8.89
N GLY A 96 7.24 -38.08 -9.47
CA GLY A 96 7.24 -39.53 -9.31
C GLY A 96 8.46 -40.15 -10.00
N GLY A 97 8.70 -41.41 -9.72
CA GLY A 97 9.84 -42.14 -10.28
C GLY A 97 9.85 -43.60 -9.87
N SER A 98 10.97 -44.24 -10.17
CA SER A 98 11.22 -45.64 -9.91
C SER A 98 12.63 -45.83 -9.36
N LEU A 99 12.77 -46.74 -8.40
CA LEU A 99 14.05 -47.32 -8.01
C LEU A 99 14.18 -48.66 -8.71
N THR A 100 15.32 -48.91 -9.35
CA THR A 100 15.55 -50.14 -10.11
C THR A 100 16.92 -50.71 -9.76
N THR A 101 16.95 -51.98 -9.37
CA THR A 101 18.17 -52.76 -9.17
C THR A 101 18.33 -53.78 -10.28
N GLN A 102 19.50 -54.42 -10.35
CA GLN A 102 19.72 -55.53 -11.27
C GLN A 102 19.20 -56.85 -10.69
N TYR A 103 19.35 -57.05 -9.37
CA TYR A 103 19.17 -58.36 -8.72
C TYR A 103 18.00 -58.42 -7.73
N GLY A 104 17.41 -57.27 -7.37
CA GLY A 104 16.36 -57.24 -6.35
C GLY A 104 15.03 -57.83 -6.76
N VAL A 105 14.29 -58.26 -5.74
CA VAL A 105 12.99 -58.89 -5.88
C VAL A 105 11.98 -58.15 -4.98
N PRO A 106 11.12 -57.28 -5.52
CA PRO A 106 10.96 -56.98 -6.95
C PRO A 106 12.08 -56.10 -7.51
N ARG A 107 12.39 -56.27 -8.80
CA ARG A 107 13.47 -55.54 -9.50
C ARG A 107 13.27 -54.02 -9.53
N SER A 108 12.02 -53.57 -9.44
CA SER A 108 11.67 -52.16 -9.46
C SER A 108 10.54 -51.87 -8.50
N SER A 109 10.64 -50.73 -7.83
CA SER A 109 9.57 -50.12 -7.06
C SER A 109 9.30 -48.72 -7.59
N ASN A 110 8.05 -48.27 -7.49
CA ASN A 110 7.63 -46.94 -7.94
C ASN A 110 7.26 -46.08 -6.73
N PHE A 111 7.54 -44.79 -6.82
CA PHE A 111 7.10 -43.80 -5.84
C PHE A 111 6.35 -42.66 -6.52
N GLY A 112 5.37 -42.11 -5.80
CA GLY A 112 4.59 -40.95 -6.24
C GLY A 112 5.36 -39.64 -6.08
N GLY A 113 5.00 -38.65 -6.88
CA GLY A 113 5.46 -37.28 -6.68
C GLY A 113 4.76 -36.60 -5.52
N ALA A 114 5.36 -35.53 -5.00
CA ALA A 114 4.81 -34.75 -3.90
C ALA A 114 5.23 -33.28 -4.02
N MET A 115 4.43 -32.40 -3.41
CA MET A 115 4.73 -30.97 -3.27
C MET A 115 4.60 -30.56 -1.81
N VAL A 116 5.52 -29.74 -1.33
CA VAL A 116 5.45 -29.13 0.00
C VAL A 116 5.93 -27.68 -0.05
N ASP A 117 5.22 -26.80 0.65
CA ASP A 117 5.58 -25.40 0.84
C ASP A 117 6.07 -25.18 2.27
N TYR A 118 7.23 -24.54 2.42
CA TYR A 118 7.72 -24.01 3.69
C TYR A 118 7.63 -22.49 3.66
N TYR A 119 7.19 -21.89 4.76
CA TYR A 119 7.11 -20.44 4.91
C TYR A 119 8.20 -19.96 5.85
N ILE A 120 9.00 -18.98 5.41
CA ILE A 120 10.24 -18.55 6.05
C ILE A 120 10.20 -17.04 6.32
N ASN A 121 10.50 -16.63 7.55
CA ASN A 121 10.79 -15.25 7.91
C ASN A 121 12.30 -15.04 8.07
N PRO A 122 12.83 -13.85 7.71
CA PRO A 122 14.21 -13.50 8.01
C PRO A 122 14.46 -13.46 9.53
N TYR A 123 15.72 -13.58 9.94
CA TYR A 123 16.11 -13.48 11.34
C TYR A 123 15.93 -12.05 11.87
N ASN A 124 15.28 -11.92 13.04
CA ASN A 124 15.27 -10.74 13.92
C ASN A 124 15.36 -9.38 13.22
N THR A 125 14.50 -9.17 12.22
CA THR A 125 14.16 -7.83 11.79
C THR A 125 12.96 -7.39 12.61
N VAL A 126 13.15 -6.32 13.38
CA VAL A 126 12.08 -5.67 14.16
C VAL A 126 10.88 -5.52 13.24
N ALA A 127 9.76 -6.09 13.68
CA ALA A 127 8.50 -5.94 12.99
C ALA A 127 8.26 -4.47 12.68
N ARG A 128 7.81 -4.17 11.46
CA ARG A 128 7.70 -2.77 11.04
C ARG A 128 6.55 -2.59 10.09
N VAL A 129 6.07 -1.37 10.06
CA VAL A 129 5.18 -0.92 9.00
C VAL A 129 6.00 -0.73 7.75
N CYS A 130 5.61 -1.43 6.70
CA CYS A 130 6.29 -1.47 5.42
C CYS A 130 5.69 -0.44 4.46
N TYR A 131 4.36 -0.41 4.40
CA TYR A 131 3.60 0.50 3.56
C TYR A 131 2.44 1.13 4.31
N ALA A 132 2.09 2.36 3.91
CA ALA A 132 0.84 2.99 4.24
C ALA A 132 0.01 3.16 2.97
N ARG A 133 -1.17 2.54 2.97
CA ARG A 133 -2.00 2.34 1.79
C ARG A 133 -3.25 3.22 1.85
N PRO A 134 -3.24 4.42 1.24
CA PRO A 134 -4.48 5.11 0.88
C PRO A 134 -5.20 4.33 -0.24
N ASN A 135 -6.23 4.90 -0.87
CA ASN A 135 -6.72 4.31 -2.10
C ASN A 135 -5.63 4.27 -3.18
N LEU A 136 -5.62 3.19 -3.96
CA LEU A 136 -4.59 2.95 -4.97
C LEU A 136 -4.96 3.43 -6.38
N LEU A 137 -6.23 3.79 -6.61
CA LEU A 137 -6.70 4.18 -7.95
C LEU A 137 -5.98 5.41 -8.45
N MET A 138 -5.78 5.49 -9.77
CA MET A 138 -4.95 6.55 -10.37
C MET A 138 -3.58 6.57 -9.68
N GLY A 139 -2.97 5.40 -9.57
CA GLY A 139 -1.67 5.16 -8.94
C GLY A 139 -0.83 4.16 -9.72
N GLY A 140 -1.19 3.90 -10.98
CA GLY A 140 -0.60 2.89 -11.83
C GLY A 140 -1.05 1.46 -11.52
N THR A 141 -2.21 1.27 -10.89
CA THR A 141 -2.71 -0.08 -10.51
C THR A 141 -3.26 -0.89 -11.67
N THR A 142 -3.60 -0.21 -12.77
CA THR A 142 -4.39 -0.72 -13.90
C THR A 142 -5.71 -1.41 -13.49
N ILE A 143 -6.26 -1.09 -12.31
CA ILE A 143 -7.55 -1.65 -11.82
C ILE A 143 -8.72 -1.08 -12.64
N HIS A 144 -8.62 0.20 -13.02
CA HIS A 144 -9.59 0.89 -13.87
C HIS A 144 -8.96 1.25 -15.21
N SER A 145 -9.75 1.33 -16.27
CA SER A 145 -9.27 1.62 -17.64
C SER A 145 -8.54 2.95 -17.77
N ASN A 146 -8.85 3.90 -16.87
CA ASN A 146 -8.28 5.24 -16.87
C ASN A 146 -7.03 5.36 -15.97
N ASP A 147 -6.70 4.30 -15.20
CA ASP A 147 -5.52 4.28 -14.33
C ASP A 147 -4.28 3.84 -15.11
N GLU A 148 -3.52 4.82 -15.59
CA GLU A 148 -2.30 4.63 -16.36
C GLU A 148 -1.03 4.60 -15.48
N PRO A 149 0.04 3.90 -15.91
CA PRO A 149 1.30 3.84 -15.18
C PRO A 149 1.92 5.22 -14.85
N ARG A 150 1.60 6.26 -15.62
CA ARG A 150 2.10 7.64 -15.41
C ARG A 150 1.67 8.26 -14.07
N PHE A 151 0.57 7.80 -13.48
CA PHE A 151 0.11 8.28 -12.17
C PHE A 151 0.92 7.68 -11.02
N ALA A 152 1.66 6.59 -11.25
CA ALA A 152 2.50 5.98 -10.23
C ALA A 152 3.68 6.90 -9.86
N GLY A 153 3.89 7.07 -8.57
CA GLY A 153 5.08 7.74 -8.02
C GLY A 153 6.37 6.97 -8.30
N SER A 154 7.51 7.56 -7.95
CA SER A 154 8.79 6.83 -8.01
C SER A 154 8.75 5.59 -7.12
N ALA A 155 9.39 4.51 -7.57
CA ALA A 155 9.34 3.21 -6.90
C ALA A 155 9.90 3.20 -5.46
N ASN A 156 10.71 4.21 -5.09
CA ASN A 156 11.21 4.39 -3.73
C ASN A 156 10.21 5.07 -2.78
N ILE A 157 9.10 5.61 -3.31
CA ILE A 157 8.06 6.33 -2.55
C ILE A 157 6.72 5.62 -2.68
N TRP A 158 6.38 5.10 -3.86
CA TRP A 158 5.07 4.53 -4.16
C TRP A 158 5.16 3.15 -4.82
N SER A 159 4.35 2.23 -4.32
CA SER A 159 4.06 0.94 -4.95
C SER A 159 2.61 0.94 -5.45
N PRO A 160 2.36 0.69 -6.75
CA PRO A 160 1.00 0.64 -7.28
C PRO A 160 0.08 -0.36 -6.55
N VAL A 161 0.61 -1.40 -5.92
CA VAL A 161 -0.19 -2.44 -5.26
C VAL A 161 -0.18 -2.35 -3.72
N LYS A 162 0.76 -1.60 -3.13
CA LYS A 162 0.90 -1.48 -1.67
C LYS A 162 0.70 -0.06 -1.12
N GLY A 163 0.81 0.98 -1.95
CA GLY A 163 0.72 2.37 -1.52
C GLY A 163 2.10 2.96 -1.21
N PHE A 164 2.15 3.91 -0.27
CA PHE A 164 3.39 4.61 0.06
C PHE A 164 4.34 3.74 0.88
N LEU A 165 5.62 3.72 0.49
CA LEU A 165 6.67 3.10 1.27
C LEU A 165 6.91 3.91 2.55
N THR A 166 7.09 3.21 3.67
CA THR A 166 7.56 3.86 4.91
C THR A 166 8.98 4.35 4.69
N GLN A 167 9.18 5.67 4.75
CA GLN A 167 10.47 6.31 4.52
C GLN A 167 11.36 6.25 5.77
N SER A 168 10.78 6.37 6.96
CA SER A 168 11.52 6.26 8.22
C SER A 168 10.64 5.80 9.38
N THR A 169 11.22 5.03 10.30
CA THR A 169 10.60 4.71 11.60
C THR A 169 11.15 5.58 12.74
N SER A 170 12.14 6.43 12.45
CA SER A 170 12.73 7.35 13.42
C SER A 170 11.85 8.58 13.60
N SER A 171 11.55 8.93 14.85
CA SER A 171 10.65 10.04 15.18
C SER A 171 11.08 11.39 14.60
N SER A 172 12.40 11.63 14.47
CA SER A 172 12.96 12.84 13.87
C SER A 172 12.72 12.99 12.36
N SER A 173 12.19 11.95 11.70
CA SER A 173 12.03 11.90 10.24
C SER A 173 10.62 11.46 9.83
N TYR A 174 9.65 11.54 10.75
CA TYR A 174 8.25 11.25 10.45
C TYR A 174 7.64 12.22 9.43
N ASP A 175 8.24 13.37 9.19
CA ASP A 175 7.81 14.33 8.18
C ASP A 175 8.07 13.88 6.73
N GLN A 176 8.79 12.76 6.55
CA GLN A 176 9.02 12.08 5.27
C GLN A 176 7.93 11.04 4.95
N ASN A 177 7.16 10.60 5.94
CA ASN A 177 6.13 9.58 5.75
C ASN A 177 4.80 10.20 5.31
N PHE A 178 4.03 9.42 4.57
CA PHE A 178 2.62 9.71 4.33
C PHE A 178 1.80 9.54 5.63
N PRO A 179 0.72 10.28 5.85
CA PRO A 179 0.32 11.48 5.12
C PRO A 179 0.96 12.76 5.67
N THR A 180 1.14 13.77 4.81
CA THR A 180 1.43 15.15 5.23
C THR A 180 0.21 16.07 5.13
N THR A 181 -0.87 15.59 4.52
CA THR A 181 -2.14 16.30 4.38
C THR A 181 -3.27 15.46 4.96
N GLY A 182 -4.40 16.06 5.34
CA GLY A 182 -5.53 15.28 5.85
C GLY A 182 -6.85 16.02 5.89
N ALA A 183 -7.92 15.26 6.07
CA ALA A 183 -9.29 15.72 6.27
C ALA A 183 -10.02 14.72 7.16
N ASP A 184 -11.12 15.13 7.78
CA ASP A 184 -11.88 14.26 8.69
C ASP A 184 -12.43 13.04 7.95
N GLY A 185 -12.27 11.87 8.56
CA GLY A 185 -12.78 10.60 8.03
C GLY A 185 -11.88 9.94 7.00
N LEU A 186 -10.84 10.61 6.48
CA LEU A 186 -9.86 9.96 5.61
C LEU A 186 -9.14 8.82 6.33
N TYR A 187 -8.87 7.75 5.59
CA TYR A 187 -8.27 6.56 6.14
C TYR A 187 -7.27 5.91 5.19
N PHE A 188 -6.32 5.19 5.78
CA PHE A 188 -5.32 4.39 5.08
C PHE A 188 -5.02 3.13 5.88
N ASP A 189 -4.52 2.10 5.20
CA ASP A 189 -4.22 0.81 5.82
C ASP A 189 -2.70 0.60 5.96
N LEU A 190 -2.25 0.07 7.09
CA LEU A 190 -0.85 -0.28 7.30
C LEU A 190 -0.58 -1.72 6.82
N ASP A 191 0.41 -1.90 5.93
CA ASP A 191 0.99 -3.22 5.64
C ASP A 191 2.14 -3.46 6.61
N ILE A 192 2.03 -4.49 7.43
CA ILE A 192 2.94 -4.75 8.56
C ILE A 192 3.68 -6.03 8.31
N GLY A 193 5.02 -5.96 8.32
CA GLY A 193 5.90 -7.11 8.18
C GLY A 193 6.30 -7.69 9.53
N GLY A 194 6.34 -9.02 9.62
CA GLY A 194 7.01 -9.74 10.71
C GLY A 194 6.18 -10.03 11.95
N VAL A 195 4.93 -9.56 12.00
CA VAL A 195 3.97 -9.86 13.07
C VAL A 195 2.57 -10.08 12.50
N ASP A 196 1.77 -10.86 13.23
CA ASP A 196 0.35 -10.96 12.97
C ASP A 196 -0.35 -9.67 13.47
N GLY A 197 -0.83 -8.85 12.53
CA GLY A 197 -1.52 -7.60 12.83
C GLY A 197 -2.74 -7.76 13.74
N SER A 198 -3.37 -8.94 13.78
CA SER A 198 -4.50 -9.22 14.68
C SER A 198 -4.12 -9.27 16.16
N GLN A 199 -2.84 -9.45 16.46
CA GLN A 199 -2.30 -9.51 17.82
C GLN A 199 -1.86 -8.14 18.35
N LEU A 200 -1.85 -7.11 17.50
CA LEU A 200 -1.36 -5.78 17.86
C LEU A 200 -2.45 -4.96 18.55
N THR A 201 -2.15 -4.47 19.75
CA THR A 201 -2.89 -3.41 20.42
C THR A 201 -2.22 -2.07 20.17
N TRP A 202 -3.00 -1.08 19.73
CA TRP A 202 -2.48 0.20 19.27
C TRP A 202 -2.66 1.32 20.28
N SER A 203 -1.63 2.15 20.39
CA SER A 203 -1.66 3.46 21.04
C SER A 203 -1.32 4.54 20.03
N VAL A 204 -1.98 5.69 20.14
CA VAL A 204 -1.78 6.84 19.25
C VAL A 204 -1.34 8.01 20.12
N VAL A 205 -0.14 8.50 19.86
CA VAL A 205 0.42 9.69 20.51
C VAL A 205 0.41 10.83 19.50
N THR A 206 -0.14 11.97 19.89
CA THR A 206 -0.12 13.18 19.08
C THR A 206 -0.10 14.44 19.94
N ASN A 207 0.41 15.54 19.40
CA ASN A 207 0.63 16.80 20.11
C ASN A 207 -0.41 17.89 19.78
N GLY A 208 -1.52 17.57 19.13
CA GLY A 208 -2.53 18.54 18.72
C GLY A 208 -3.97 18.02 18.76
N SER A 209 -4.88 18.78 18.17
CA SER A 209 -6.33 18.55 18.27
C SER A 209 -6.88 17.53 17.27
N ILE A 210 -6.16 17.23 16.20
CA ILE A 210 -6.53 16.16 15.27
C ILE A 210 -6.22 14.83 15.97
N SER A 211 -7.08 13.83 15.84
CA SER A 211 -6.83 12.49 16.38
C SER A 211 -6.81 11.45 15.26
N ALA A 212 -6.28 10.27 15.59
CA ALA A 212 -6.32 9.12 14.70
C ALA A 212 -6.76 7.89 15.50
N THR A 213 -7.52 7.01 14.86
CA THR A 213 -7.90 5.72 15.42
C THR A 213 -7.31 4.61 14.58
N VAL A 214 -6.68 3.63 15.21
CA VAL A 214 -6.18 2.42 14.54
C VAL A 214 -7.12 1.27 14.86
N SER A 215 -7.54 0.51 13.86
CA SER A 215 -8.49 -0.58 14.03
C SER A 215 -8.18 -1.75 13.10
N TRP A 216 -8.31 -2.97 13.62
CA TRP A 216 -8.23 -4.20 12.85
C TRP A 216 -9.62 -4.53 12.29
N ILE A 217 -9.86 -4.24 11.01
CA ILE A 217 -11.19 -4.32 10.41
C ILE A 217 -11.17 -5.05 9.07
N LYS A 218 -12.32 -5.59 8.66
CA LYS A 218 -12.50 -6.02 7.27
C LYS A 218 -12.70 -4.80 6.36
N PRO A 219 -12.07 -4.77 5.18
CA PRO A 219 -12.44 -3.86 4.11
C PRO A 219 -13.93 -3.91 3.83
N ARG A 220 -14.52 -2.78 3.45
CA ARG A 220 -15.94 -2.70 3.15
C ARG A 220 -16.23 -3.40 1.82
N SER A 221 -17.14 -4.37 1.84
CA SER A 221 -17.54 -5.12 0.63
C SER A 221 -18.81 -4.60 -0.04
N GLY A 222 -19.56 -3.70 0.62
CA GLY A 222 -20.78 -3.11 0.08
C GLY A 222 -20.54 -1.88 -0.79
N SER A 223 -21.64 -1.27 -1.21
CA SER A 223 -21.64 0.01 -1.92
C SER A 223 -22.06 1.15 -1.00
N PHE A 224 -21.70 2.38 -1.37
CA PHE A 224 -22.19 3.60 -0.74
C PHE A 224 -22.60 4.61 -1.82
N THR A 225 -23.47 5.54 -1.45
CA THR A 225 -23.88 6.65 -2.32
C THR A 225 -22.95 7.83 -2.09
N ALA A 226 -22.23 8.25 -3.12
CA ALA A 226 -21.40 9.43 -3.11
C ALA A 226 -22.26 10.71 -3.07
N PRO A 227 -21.67 11.86 -2.70
CA PRO A 227 -22.37 13.15 -2.62
C PRO A 227 -23.10 13.56 -3.92
N ASP A 228 -22.55 13.17 -5.07
CA ASP A 228 -23.10 13.42 -6.42
C ASP A 228 -24.22 12.43 -6.82
N GLY A 229 -24.58 11.49 -5.94
CA GLY A 229 -25.62 10.48 -6.16
C GLY A 229 -25.11 9.19 -6.79
N ASN A 230 -23.82 9.10 -7.15
CA ASN A 230 -23.25 7.88 -7.74
C ASN A 230 -23.16 6.75 -6.71
N ILE A 231 -23.47 5.52 -7.14
CA ILE A 231 -23.30 4.32 -6.31
C ILE A 231 -21.91 3.74 -6.57
N LEU A 232 -21.07 3.74 -5.54
CA LEU A 232 -19.68 3.32 -5.63
C LEU A 232 -19.42 2.09 -4.75
N GLN A 233 -18.52 1.23 -5.20
CA GLN A 233 -18.03 0.11 -4.39
C GLN A 233 -17.07 0.66 -3.33
N ALA A 234 -17.37 0.43 -2.06
CA ALA A 234 -16.47 0.84 -0.98
C ALA A 234 -15.17 0.02 -1.05
N ASP A 235 -14.03 0.62 -0.73
CA ASP A 235 -12.71 -0.04 -0.68
C ASP A 235 -12.37 -0.86 -1.96
N GLU A 236 -12.81 -0.40 -3.14
CA GLU A 236 -12.66 -1.15 -4.40
C GLU A 236 -11.19 -1.43 -4.80
N TRP A 237 -10.25 -0.63 -4.30
CA TRP A 237 -8.82 -0.82 -4.53
C TRP A 237 -8.24 -2.03 -3.76
N ILE A 238 -9.02 -2.63 -2.84
CA ILE A 238 -8.63 -3.82 -2.08
C ILE A 238 -9.22 -5.05 -2.76
N ARG A 239 -8.36 -5.83 -3.44
CA ARG A 239 -8.76 -7.03 -4.20
C ARG A 239 -9.27 -8.15 -3.30
N ASP A 240 -8.54 -8.49 -2.25
CA ASP A 240 -8.97 -9.47 -1.26
C ASP A 240 -9.58 -8.78 -0.03
N LYS A 241 -10.91 -8.79 0.03
CA LYS A 241 -11.68 -8.25 1.17
C LYS A 241 -12.03 -9.32 2.22
N SER A 242 -11.59 -10.56 2.02
CA SER A 242 -11.79 -11.62 3.02
C SER A 242 -10.84 -11.46 4.21
N SER A 243 -9.66 -10.88 3.94
CA SER A 243 -8.62 -10.55 4.90
C SER A 243 -8.86 -9.21 5.60
N TYR A 244 -8.47 -9.14 6.88
CA TYR A 244 -8.53 -7.91 7.67
C TYR A 244 -7.35 -6.98 7.34
N VAL A 245 -7.51 -5.70 7.65
CA VAL A 245 -6.51 -4.65 7.48
C VAL A 245 -6.37 -3.84 8.77
N THR A 246 -5.18 -3.31 9.01
CA THR A 246 -4.93 -2.35 10.09
C THR A 246 -5.21 -0.95 9.56
N ARG A 247 -6.43 -0.45 9.76
CA ARG A 247 -6.86 0.85 9.24
C ARG A 247 -6.59 1.96 10.25
N VAL A 248 -5.93 3.01 9.78
CA VAL A 248 -5.79 4.29 10.47
C VAL A 248 -6.80 5.26 9.88
N MET A 249 -7.61 5.89 10.72
CA MET A 249 -8.61 6.89 10.31
C MET A 249 -8.34 8.20 11.04
N LEU A 250 -8.26 9.30 10.30
CA LEU A 250 -8.06 10.65 10.82
C LEU A 250 -9.39 11.26 11.27
N ARG A 251 -9.36 12.01 12.36
CA ARG A 251 -10.50 12.71 12.93
C ARG A 251 -10.12 14.14 13.29
N GLY A 252 -10.93 15.10 12.88
CA GLY A 252 -10.64 16.51 13.14
C GLY A 252 -11.76 17.43 12.71
N PRO A 253 -11.49 18.74 12.62
CA PRO A 253 -12.50 19.71 12.22
C PRO A 253 -13.07 19.40 10.83
N ARG A 254 -14.40 19.38 10.75
CA ARG A 254 -15.21 19.19 9.54
C ARG A 254 -16.42 20.09 9.59
N ALA A 255 -16.85 20.60 8.44
CA ALA A 255 -18.10 21.35 8.35
C ALA A 255 -19.31 20.42 8.55
N SER A 256 -20.20 20.79 9.47
CA SER A 256 -21.51 20.14 9.63
C SER A 256 -22.43 20.47 8.44
N SER A 257 -23.52 19.71 8.26
CA SER A 257 -24.52 20.00 7.22
C SER A 257 -25.04 21.45 7.30
N ASN A 258 -25.32 21.94 8.52
CA ASN A 258 -25.75 23.33 8.71
C ASN A 258 -24.70 24.37 8.27
N GLN A 259 -23.41 24.08 8.46
CA GLN A 259 -22.34 24.95 7.98
C GLN A 259 -22.18 24.86 6.47
N ILE A 260 -22.33 23.67 5.88
CA ILE A 260 -22.29 23.44 4.43
C ILE A 260 -23.41 24.21 3.72
N ASP A 261 -24.61 24.20 4.28
CA ASP A 261 -25.79 24.84 3.68
C ASP A 261 -25.86 26.36 3.92
N SER A 262 -25.02 26.91 4.81
CA SER A 262 -25.03 28.33 5.17
C SER A 262 -24.14 29.19 4.26
N ASP A 263 -24.62 30.37 3.87
CA ASP A 263 -23.81 31.40 3.20
C ASP A 263 -22.80 32.08 4.15
N SER A 264 -23.02 31.98 5.45
CA SER A 264 -22.20 32.59 6.50
C SER A 264 -22.05 31.62 7.67
N PRO A 265 -21.30 30.51 7.46
CA PRO A 265 -21.18 29.48 8.46
C PRO A 265 -20.46 29.98 9.72
N SER A 266 -20.78 29.39 10.86
CA SER A 266 -20.01 29.60 12.09
C SER A 266 -18.59 29.05 11.94
N ARG A 267 -17.64 29.70 12.63
CA ARG A 267 -16.22 29.35 12.58
C ARG A 267 -15.97 27.92 13.08
N LEU A 268 -15.07 27.21 12.41
CA LEU A 268 -14.53 25.93 12.86
C LEU A 268 -13.28 26.13 13.72
N SER A 269 -12.96 25.12 14.54
CA SER A 269 -11.62 25.03 15.11
C SER A 269 -10.59 24.91 13.98
N VAL A 270 -9.50 25.68 14.07
CA VAL A 270 -8.38 25.62 13.13
C VAL A 270 -7.24 24.89 13.87
N PRO A 271 -6.84 23.68 13.42
CA PRO A 271 -5.76 22.93 14.06
C PRO A 271 -4.44 23.71 14.01
N SER A 272 -3.63 23.59 15.06
CA SER A 272 -2.24 24.05 15.03
C SER A 272 -1.40 23.02 14.28
N LEU A 273 -0.83 23.42 13.15
CA LEU A 273 0.01 22.57 12.30
C LEU A 273 1.43 23.17 12.21
N PRO A 274 2.47 22.33 12.04
CA PRO A 274 2.41 20.88 11.85
C PRO A 274 2.07 20.09 13.12
N GLN A 275 1.39 18.96 12.96
CA GLN A 275 1.02 18.05 14.05
C GLN A 275 1.64 16.67 13.81
N THR A 276 2.39 16.17 14.80
CA THR A 276 3.09 14.88 14.73
C THR A 276 2.23 13.77 15.32
N PHE A 277 2.23 12.62 14.65
CA PHE A 277 1.58 11.40 15.10
C PHE A 277 2.62 10.29 15.26
N GLU A 278 2.53 9.53 16.34
CA GLU A 278 3.23 8.27 16.52
C GLU A 278 2.20 7.19 16.90
N LEU A 279 2.05 6.20 16.03
CA LEU A 279 1.25 5.02 16.21
C LEU A 279 2.17 3.89 16.70
N VAL A 280 1.90 3.35 17.87
CA VAL A 280 2.70 2.25 18.44
C VAL A 280 1.80 1.04 18.66
N GLY A 281 2.06 -0.03 17.90
CA GLY A 281 1.38 -1.32 18.01
C GLY A 281 2.23 -2.31 18.79
N ARG A 282 1.66 -2.98 19.78
CA ARG A 282 2.35 -3.98 20.64
C ARG A 282 1.57 -5.28 20.70
N ASP A 283 2.27 -6.41 20.71
CA ASP A 283 1.67 -7.71 20.99
C ASP A 283 2.05 -8.26 22.38
N GLY A 284 1.44 -9.37 22.78
CA GLY A 284 1.74 -10.05 24.05
C GLY A 284 3.09 -10.78 24.07
N ARG A 285 3.84 -10.80 22.96
CA ARG A 285 5.14 -11.48 22.81
C ARG A 285 6.32 -10.50 22.91
N GLY A 286 6.04 -9.22 23.14
CA GLY A 286 7.05 -8.17 23.24
C GLY A 286 7.44 -7.56 21.89
N ASN A 287 6.75 -7.90 20.80
CA ASN A 287 6.96 -7.22 19.52
C ASN A 287 6.32 -5.83 19.56
N GLU A 288 7.01 -4.87 18.96
CA GLU A 288 6.57 -3.49 18.84
C GLU A 288 6.77 -3.02 17.40
N VAL A 289 5.74 -2.40 16.84
CA VAL A 289 5.80 -1.71 15.54
C VAL A 289 5.50 -0.24 15.74
N ARG A 290 6.20 0.62 15.01
CA ARG A 290 5.96 2.07 15.02
C ARG A 290 5.66 2.56 13.61
N TYR A 291 4.73 3.49 13.54
CA TYR A 291 4.52 4.32 12.36
C TYR A 291 4.23 5.73 12.79
N GLY A 292 4.92 6.70 12.22
CA GLY A 292 4.64 8.09 12.52
C GLY A 292 4.67 8.95 11.26
N PHE A 293 3.90 10.03 11.32
CA PHE A 293 3.73 10.96 10.22
C PHE A 293 3.51 12.38 10.78
N VAL A 294 3.67 13.39 9.93
CA VAL A 294 3.48 14.79 10.32
C VAL A 294 2.48 15.44 9.38
N LEU A 295 1.29 15.77 9.89
CA LEU A 295 0.32 16.57 9.16
C LEU A 295 0.81 18.01 9.11
N LYS A 296 1.01 18.52 7.90
CA LYS A 296 1.43 19.89 7.58
C LYS A 296 0.24 20.74 7.13
N GLN A 297 -0.80 20.14 6.57
CA GLN A 297 -2.02 20.82 6.14
C GLN A 297 -3.29 20.02 6.47
N TRP A 298 -4.37 20.72 6.82
CA TRP A 298 -5.68 20.13 7.12
C TRP A 298 -6.77 20.78 6.27
N PHE A 299 -7.62 19.95 5.68
CA PHE A 299 -8.61 20.35 4.70
C PHE A 299 -10.04 20.11 5.19
N VAL A 300 -10.93 21.05 4.84
CA VAL A 300 -12.38 20.99 5.05
C VAL A 300 -13.05 21.20 3.69
N HIS A 301 -14.10 20.45 3.37
CA HIS A 301 -14.76 20.52 2.06
C HIS A 301 -16.23 20.94 2.17
N SER A 302 -16.78 21.49 1.09
CA SER A 302 -18.17 21.98 1.01
C SER A 302 -19.24 20.89 0.84
N GLY A 303 -18.88 19.60 0.96
CA GLY A 303 -19.80 18.48 0.78
C GLY A 303 -20.49 18.50 -0.59
N VAL A 304 -21.83 18.46 -0.59
CA VAL A 304 -22.69 18.55 -1.79
C VAL A 304 -22.98 19.98 -2.25
N SER A 305 -22.51 21.00 -1.51
CA SER A 305 -22.84 22.39 -1.83
C SER A 305 -21.87 22.95 -2.88
N GLU A 306 -22.40 23.12 -4.09
CA GLU A 306 -21.72 23.82 -5.18
C GLU A 306 -22.09 25.30 -5.19
N ARG A 307 -21.09 26.17 -5.34
CA ARG A 307 -21.30 27.62 -5.43
C ARG A 307 -20.27 28.25 -6.35
N ASN A 308 -20.49 29.51 -6.70
CA ASN A 308 -19.49 30.30 -7.40
C ASN A 308 -18.24 30.56 -6.54
N GLN A 309 -17.13 30.93 -7.19
CA GLN A 309 -15.83 31.05 -6.52
C GLN A 309 -15.82 32.11 -5.41
N PHE A 310 -16.53 33.23 -5.60
CA PHE A 310 -16.61 34.30 -4.61
C PHE A 310 -17.33 33.87 -3.33
N ASN A 311 -18.46 33.17 -3.49
CA ASN A 311 -19.25 32.66 -2.36
C ASN A 311 -18.46 31.59 -1.60
N LEU A 312 -17.73 30.71 -2.27
CA LEU A 312 -16.88 29.71 -1.61
C LEU A 312 -15.68 30.32 -0.90
N SER A 313 -15.09 31.36 -1.49
CA SER A 313 -14.04 32.14 -0.83
C SER A 313 -14.56 32.80 0.45
N SER A 314 -15.79 33.34 0.43
CA SER A 314 -16.46 33.85 1.64
C SER A 314 -16.74 32.73 2.65
N TRP A 315 -17.28 31.60 2.18
CA TRP A 315 -17.59 30.43 3.00
C TRP A 315 -16.36 29.90 3.75
N CYS A 316 -15.25 29.65 3.04
CA CYS A 316 -13.99 29.22 3.67
C CYS A 316 -13.51 30.23 4.72
N ARG A 317 -13.54 31.54 4.40
CA ARG A 317 -13.11 32.60 5.34
C ARG A 317 -13.97 32.65 6.61
N ASN A 318 -15.28 32.47 6.48
CA ASN A 318 -16.20 32.42 7.62
C ASN A 318 -15.92 31.21 8.54
N LEU A 319 -15.52 30.07 7.96
CA LEU A 319 -15.05 28.92 8.74
C LEU A 319 -13.70 29.18 9.47
N GLY A 320 -12.97 30.23 9.10
CA GLY A 320 -11.60 30.52 9.56
C GLY A 320 -10.49 29.91 8.70
N TYR A 321 -10.83 29.49 7.49
CA TYR A 321 -9.95 28.83 6.51
C TYR A 321 -9.79 29.72 5.27
N ARG A 322 -8.95 29.30 4.31
CA ARG A 322 -8.90 29.87 2.97
C ARG A 322 -9.23 28.80 1.94
N ILE A 323 -9.70 29.20 0.77
CA ILE A 323 -9.80 28.26 -0.35
C ILE A 323 -8.39 27.77 -0.72
N ALA A 324 -8.30 26.48 -1.07
CA ALA A 324 -7.04 25.88 -1.48
C ALA A 324 -6.46 26.56 -2.74
N LYS A 325 -5.15 26.50 -2.91
CA LYS A 325 -4.46 26.82 -4.16
C LYS A 325 -4.28 25.56 -4.98
N VAL A 326 -3.93 25.70 -6.26
CA VAL A 326 -3.59 24.58 -7.15
C VAL A 326 -2.47 23.74 -6.50
N ASN A 327 -1.44 24.37 -5.96
CA ASN A 327 -0.31 23.69 -5.31
C ASN A 327 -0.61 23.12 -3.91
N ASP A 328 -1.76 23.45 -3.30
CA ASP A 328 -2.21 22.74 -2.10
C ASP A 328 -2.84 21.39 -2.46
N LEU A 329 -3.34 21.24 -3.70
CA LEU A 329 -4.15 20.09 -4.12
C LEU A 329 -3.39 19.10 -5.02
N THR A 330 -2.54 19.57 -5.94
CA THR A 330 -1.96 18.72 -6.98
C THR A 330 -0.54 19.14 -7.35
N ASN A 331 0.28 18.19 -7.78
CA ASN A 331 1.58 18.42 -8.43
C ASN A 331 1.51 18.41 -9.96
N ALA A 332 0.31 18.55 -10.52
CA ALA A 332 0.10 18.69 -11.96
C ALA A 332 0.79 19.92 -12.55
N VAL A 333 1.17 19.82 -13.82
CA VAL A 333 1.70 20.92 -14.61
C VAL A 333 0.90 21.06 -15.89
N CYS A 334 0.73 22.29 -16.37
CA CYS A 334 0.09 22.54 -17.66
C CYS A 334 1.07 22.32 -18.83
N SER A 335 1.54 21.10 -18.97
CA SER A 335 2.38 20.63 -20.07
C SER A 335 2.13 19.15 -20.32
N GLY A 336 2.64 18.60 -21.42
CA GLY A 336 2.54 17.17 -21.69
C GLY A 336 1.10 16.68 -21.84
N TRP A 337 0.84 15.45 -21.39
CA TRP A 337 -0.45 14.77 -21.57
C TRP A 337 -1.60 15.49 -20.84
N HIS A 338 -2.77 15.59 -21.49
CA HIS A 338 -3.97 16.28 -21.00
C HIS A 338 -3.81 17.78 -20.70
N SER A 339 -2.75 18.41 -21.20
CA SER A 339 -2.56 19.86 -21.12
C SER A 339 -3.18 20.61 -22.31
N GLY A 340 -3.51 21.87 -22.09
CA GLY A 340 -4.10 22.75 -23.10
C GLY A 340 -4.35 24.15 -22.56
N TYR A 341 -5.03 24.99 -23.34
CA TYR A 341 -5.25 26.40 -22.98
C TYR A 341 -6.02 26.57 -21.64
N TRP A 342 -6.82 25.58 -21.26
CA TRP A 342 -7.62 25.57 -20.02
C TRP A 342 -6.80 25.44 -18.73
N CYS A 343 -5.53 25.04 -18.79
CA CYS A 343 -4.67 24.96 -17.59
C CYS A 343 -3.53 26.00 -17.61
N GLN A 344 -3.45 26.83 -18.65
CA GLN A 344 -2.27 27.66 -18.91
C GLN A 344 -2.03 28.65 -17.76
N GLY A 345 -0.83 28.59 -17.17
CA GLY A 345 -0.45 29.43 -16.03
C GLY A 345 -0.71 28.81 -14.66
N ALA A 346 -1.33 27.63 -14.59
CA ALA A 346 -1.47 26.89 -13.34
C ALA A 346 -0.11 26.42 -12.82
N VAL A 347 0.11 26.58 -11.52
CA VAL A 347 1.33 26.15 -10.82
C VAL A 347 0.95 25.11 -9.76
N GLY A 348 1.30 23.85 -10.03
CA GLY A 348 1.16 22.77 -9.06
C GLY A 348 2.28 22.74 -8.02
N ALA A 349 2.14 21.83 -7.07
CA ALA A 349 3.15 21.49 -6.08
C ALA A 349 4.41 20.89 -6.72
N THR A 350 5.48 20.83 -5.94
CA THR A 350 6.74 20.18 -6.35
C THR A 350 6.99 18.91 -5.53
N PRO A 351 7.64 17.88 -6.12
CA PRO A 351 8.05 17.80 -7.53
C PRO A 351 6.86 17.61 -8.47
N SER A 352 6.96 18.17 -9.67
CA SER A 352 5.91 18.13 -10.69
C SER A 352 5.75 16.74 -11.32
N SER A 353 4.53 16.37 -11.66
CA SER A 353 4.22 15.11 -12.38
C SER A 353 4.65 15.08 -13.85
N GLY A 354 4.96 16.24 -14.44
CA GLY A 354 5.31 16.37 -15.86
C GLY A 354 4.12 16.38 -16.83
N PHE A 355 2.89 16.25 -16.34
CA PHE A 355 1.66 16.32 -17.13
C PHE A 355 0.49 16.97 -16.37
N ASN A 356 -0.66 17.18 -17.02
CA ASN A 356 -1.83 17.79 -16.38
C ASN A 356 -2.68 16.76 -15.61
N GLY A 357 -2.08 16.26 -14.54
CA GLY A 357 -2.66 15.33 -13.55
C GLY A 357 -1.61 15.07 -12.48
N TYR A 358 -1.99 14.51 -11.33
CA TYR A 358 -1.00 14.23 -10.31
C TYR A 358 -0.14 13.00 -10.65
N GLN A 359 1.02 12.92 -10.05
CA GLN A 359 1.79 11.68 -9.90
C GLN A 359 1.97 11.45 -8.41
N ARG A 360 1.66 10.24 -7.91
CA ARG A 360 1.66 9.93 -6.47
C ARG A 360 2.96 10.35 -5.80
N HIS A 361 2.87 11.20 -4.78
CA HIS A 361 4.03 11.75 -4.10
C HIS A 361 3.66 12.20 -2.69
N ILE A 362 4.62 12.15 -1.76
CA ILE A 362 4.45 12.64 -0.38
C ILE A 362 4.84 14.12 -0.33
N GLY A 363 3.98 14.97 0.23
CA GLY A 363 4.24 16.40 0.40
C GLY A 363 4.04 17.24 -0.85
N ALA A 364 3.35 16.74 -1.88
CA ALA A 364 3.16 17.42 -3.15
C ALA A 364 1.68 17.63 -3.52
N GLY A 365 0.85 17.95 -2.53
CA GLY A 365 -0.56 18.26 -2.71
C GLY A 365 -1.51 17.19 -2.13
N PHE A 366 -2.68 17.64 -1.72
CA PHE A 366 -3.68 16.81 -1.05
C PHE A 366 -4.20 15.66 -1.91
N PHE A 367 -4.64 15.93 -3.15
CA PHE A 367 -5.10 14.88 -4.06
C PHE A 367 -3.95 14.02 -4.58
N THR A 368 -2.74 14.58 -4.65
CA THR A 368 -1.53 13.82 -4.99
C THR A 368 -1.20 12.74 -3.95
N GLU A 369 -1.38 13.05 -2.66
CA GLU A 369 -1.20 12.09 -1.58
C GLU A 369 -2.36 11.10 -1.50
N TRP A 370 -3.60 11.60 -1.41
CA TRP A 370 -4.75 10.77 -1.08
C TRP A 370 -5.40 10.11 -2.29
N GLY A 371 -5.20 10.64 -3.49
CA GLY A 371 -5.68 10.06 -4.74
C GLY A 371 -7.10 10.47 -5.11
N VAL A 372 -7.83 9.51 -5.66
CA VAL A 372 -9.25 9.68 -6.01
C VAL A 372 -10.05 9.93 -4.73
N MET A 373 -10.62 11.12 -4.54
CA MET A 373 -11.18 11.48 -3.23
C MET A 373 -12.59 10.94 -2.98
N TYR A 374 -13.41 10.84 -4.03
CA TYR A 374 -14.84 10.52 -3.90
C TYR A 374 -15.12 9.05 -3.58
N ILE A 375 -14.12 8.17 -3.69
CA ILE A 375 -14.23 6.75 -3.38
C ILE A 375 -13.98 6.44 -1.88
N TYR A 376 -13.53 7.42 -1.09
CA TYR A 376 -13.47 7.25 0.36
C TYR A 376 -14.88 7.32 0.94
N ALA A 377 -15.36 6.18 1.40
CA ALA A 377 -16.71 6.07 1.94
C ALA A 377 -16.90 6.95 3.18
N ASP A 378 -18.06 7.62 3.25
CA ASP A 378 -18.50 8.52 4.33
C ASP A 378 -17.67 9.79 4.57
N VAL A 379 -16.68 10.07 3.71
CA VAL A 379 -15.86 11.29 3.81
C VAL A 379 -16.59 12.48 3.21
N GLY A 380 -17.23 12.30 2.05
CA GLY A 380 -18.13 13.30 1.46
C GLY A 380 -17.51 14.19 0.37
N PHE A 381 -16.47 13.71 -0.30
CA PHE A 381 -15.99 14.30 -1.56
C PHE A 381 -16.82 13.79 -2.74
N ALA A 382 -17.16 14.69 -3.67
CA ALA A 382 -17.80 14.38 -4.96
C ALA A 382 -16.77 14.23 -6.10
N ASP A 383 -17.13 13.50 -7.17
CA ASP A 383 -16.31 13.34 -8.38
C ASP A 383 -16.44 14.56 -9.31
N HIS A 384 -15.77 15.65 -8.93
CA HIS A 384 -15.92 16.93 -9.61
C HIS A 384 -14.66 17.79 -9.50
N PHE A 385 -14.75 18.97 -10.11
CA PHE A 385 -13.77 20.03 -9.99
C PHE A 385 -13.97 20.82 -8.69
N TYR A 386 -12.87 21.17 -8.05
CA TYR A 386 -12.83 21.98 -6.84
C TYR A 386 -12.14 23.31 -7.14
N TRP A 387 -12.79 24.40 -6.78
CA TRP A 387 -12.26 25.74 -6.95
C TRP A 387 -10.95 25.95 -6.19
N THR A 388 -10.08 26.75 -6.79
CA THR A 388 -8.87 27.27 -6.16
C THR A 388 -8.92 28.80 -6.04
N SER A 389 -8.02 29.35 -5.23
CA SER A 389 -7.81 30.81 -5.15
C SER A 389 -7.02 31.36 -6.34
N ASP A 390 -6.38 30.51 -7.13
CA ASP A 390 -5.52 30.95 -8.23
C ASP A 390 -6.37 31.38 -9.44
N VAL A 391 -6.02 32.55 -9.99
CA VAL A 391 -6.78 33.22 -11.06
C VAL A 391 -6.06 33.03 -12.40
N ALA A 392 -6.84 32.81 -13.45
CA ALA A 392 -6.40 32.62 -14.84
C ALA A 392 -7.09 33.67 -15.74
N GLY A 393 -6.58 34.91 -15.72
CA GLY A 393 -7.19 36.02 -16.45
C GLY A 393 -8.59 36.35 -15.90
N SER A 394 -9.63 36.16 -16.72
CA SER A 394 -11.04 36.35 -16.32
C SER A 394 -11.71 35.09 -15.73
N THR A 395 -10.94 34.01 -15.56
CA THR A 395 -11.40 32.72 -15.01
C THR A 395 -10.61 32.39 -13.75
N SER A 396 -11.01 31.36 -13.00
CA SER A 396 -10.22 30.82 -11.90
C SER A 396 -9.89 29.35 -12.15
N PHE A 397 -8.79 28.87 -11.57
CA PHE A 397 -8.41 27.48 -11.71
C PHE A 397 -9.27 26.57 -10.83
N VAL A 398 -9.51 25.38 -11.34
CA VAL A 398 -10.14 24.26 -10.64
C VAL A 398 -9.27 23.02 -10.75
N VAL A 399 -9.36 22.14 -9.76
CA VAL A 399 -8.61 20.87 -9.73
C VAL A 399 -9.60 19.71 -9.59
N SER A 400 -9.46 18.68 -10.43
CA SER A 400 -10.28 17.46 -10.36
C SER A 400 -9.90 16.62 -9.14
N SER A 401 -10.90 16.17 -8.38
CA SER A 401 -10.73 15.26 -7.25
C SER A 401 -10.43 13.80 -7.64
N ALA A 402 -10.53 13.46 -8.94
CA ALA A 402 -10.22 12.14 -9.45
C ALA A 402 -8.73 11.96 -9.73
N ASN A 403 -8.15 12.88 -10.52
CA ASN A 403 -6.81 12.72 -11.07
C ASN A 403 -5.90 13.93 -10.87
N GLY A 404 -6.36 14.95 -10.13
CA GLY A 404 -5.60 16.17 -9.89
C GLY A 404 -5.35 17.04 -11.12
N GLY A 405 -6.07 16.79 -12.22
CA GLY A 405 -5.98 17.60 -13.43
C GLY A 405 -6.49 19.01 -13.19
N VAL A 406 -5.79 20.00 -13.76
CA VAL A 406 -6.12 21.41 -13.64
C VAL A 406 -6.91 21.88 -14.87
N SER A 407 -7.92 22.70 -14.63
CA SER A 407 -8.70 23.40 -15.66
C SER A 407 -9.03 24.81 -15.18
N SER A 408 -9.66 25.62 -16.02
CA SER A 408 -10.07 26.99 -15.72
C SER A 408 -11.53 27.19 -16.07
N HIS A 409 -12.33 27.65 -15.11
CA HIS A 409 -13.77 27.85 -15.27
C HIS A 409 -14.11 29.33 -15.05
N GLY A 410 -15.18 29.81 -15.69
CA GLY A 410 -15.73 31.14 -15.42
C GLY A 410 -16.15 31.25 -13.96
N VAL A 411 -15.81 32.35 -13.28
CA VAL A 411 -15.98 32.52 -11.82
C VAL A 411 -17.42 32.39 -11.31
N PHE A 412 -18.42 32.49 -12.20
CA PHE A 412 -19.85 32.32 -11.91
C PHE A 412 -20.34 30.86 -12.00
N ILE A 413 -19.52 29.93 -12.49
CA ILE A 413 -19.86 28.49 -12.53
C ILE A 413 -19.89 27.93 -11.11
N HIS A 414 -20.83 27.04 -10.84
CA HIS A 414 -20.93 26.35 -9.58
C HIS A 414 -19.96 25.16 -9.59
N ASN A 415 -19.04 25.11 -8.63
CA ASN A 415 -18.18 23.96 -8.37
C ASN A 415 -18.05 23.79 -6.86
N TYR A 416 -17.29 22.79 -6.43
CA TYR A 416 -17.03 22.48 -5.03
C TYR A 416 -15.86 23.28 -4.48
N ALA A 417 -15.69 23.30 -3.15
CA ALA A 417 -14.48 23.86 -2.53
C ALA A 417 -13.82 22.86 -1.58
N VAL A 418 -12.49 22.91 -1.59
CA VAL A 418 -11.68 22.47 -0.46
C VAL A 418 -11.05 23.71 0.15
N CYS A 419 -11.24 23.90 1.44
CA CYS A 419 -10.62 24.94 2.24
C CYS A 419 -9.46 24.34 3.04
N THR A 420 -8.39 25.09 3.21
CA THR A 420 -7.23 24.72 4.03
C THR A 420 -6.94 25.80 5.06
N ALA A 421 -6.25 25.42 6.14
CA ALA A 421 -5.83 26.38 7.17
C ALA A 421 -5.02 27.53 6.51
N PRO A 422 -5.15 28.78 7.01
CA PRO A 422 -4.56 29.97 6.39
C PRO A 422 -3.08 29.85 6.04
#